data_AF-A0A9D2BRW0-F1
#
_entry.id   AF-A0A9D2BRW0-F1
#
_cell.length_a   1.000
_cell.length_b   1.000
_cell.length_c   1.000
_cell.angle_alpha   90.00
_cell.angle_beta   90.00
_cell.angle_gamma   90.00
#
_symmetry.space_group_name_H-M   'P 1'
#
loop_
_entity.id
_entity.type
_entity.pdbx_description
1 polymer ?
#
loop_
_entity_poly.entity_id
_entity_poly.type
_entity_poly.pdbx_seq_one_letter_code
_entity_poly.pdbx_strand_id
1 'polypeptide(L)'
;MNLRKRIWKIISDACVYFTVAEFFVLFVATGFSELDPEAGGGVGKYLSLGAAALIFLGCFLLSLLNLTFRLDLSSSLRVLIHFIGTTVAYSLVFIVIPGVYNDFGAIFVRLGVFVIIYAVGLLIGVIVTSSKRNHRADSIEYESQFGEFFDKKNRNG
;
A
#
# COMPACT_ATOMS: atom_id res chain seq x y z
N MET A 1 18.54 -12.71 -6.13
CA MET A 1 17.11 -13.11 -6.24
C MET A 1 16.70 -13.18 -7.69
N ASN A 2 16.32 -14.37 -8.20
CA ASN A 2 16.00 -14.62 -9.62
C ASN A 2 14.84 -13.75 -10.13
N LEU A 3 14.87 -13.35 -11.41
CA LEU A 3 13.84 -12.54 -12.06
C LEU A 3 12.43 -13.14 -11.88
N ARG A 4 12.29 -14.45 -12.04
CA ARG A 4 11.04 -15.19 -11.79
C ARG A 4 10.50 -14.96 -10.38
N LYS A 5 11.35 -14.98 -9.35
CA LYS A 5 10.93 -14.73 -7.95
C LYS A 5 10.47 -13.29 -7.74
N ARG A 6 11.02 -12.31 -8.48
CA ARG A 6 10.58 -10.91 -8.44
C ARG A 6 9.19 -10.74 -9.04
N ILE A 7 8.95 -11.33 -10.22
CA ILE A 7 7.66 -11.28 -10.90
C ILE A 7 6.56 -11.90 -10.04
N TRP A 8 6.80 -13.09 -9.49
CA TRP A 8 5.84 -13.74 -8.60
C TRP A 8 5.53 -12.90 -7.35
N LYS A 9 6.54 -12.23 -6.78
CA LYS A 9 6.31 -11.34 -5.66
C LYS A 9 5.44 -10.14 -6.04
N ILE A 10 5.66 -9.51 -7.19
CA ILE A 10 4.86 -8.37 -7.65
C ILE A 10 3.40 -8.78 -7.82
N ILE A 11 3.15 -9.92 -8.46
CA ILE A 11 1.79 -10.44 -8.67
C ILE A 11 1.14 -10.79 -7.33
N SER A 12 1.87 -11.50 -6.45
CA SER A 12 1.37 -11.84 -5.12
C SER A 12 1.01 -10.61 -4.30
N ASP A 13 1.89 -9.61 -4.25
CA ASP A 13 1.66 -8.38 -3.50
C ASP A 13 0.47 -7.60 -4.10
N ALA A 14 0.34 -7.57 -5.43
CA ALA A 14 -0.80 -6.95 -6.11
C ALA A 14 -2.13 -7.63 -5.78
N CYS A 15 -2.18 -8.97 -5.75
CA CYS A 15 -3.38 -9.70 -5.35
C CYS A 15 -3.78 -9.39 -3.89
N VAL A 16 -2.81 -9.30 -2.98
CA VAL A 16 -3.10 -8.92 -1.58
C VAL A 16 -3.70 -7.51 -1.52
N TYR A 17 -3.10 -6.54 -2.22
CA TYR A 17 -3.64 -5.18 -2.27
C TYR A 17 -5.03 -5.13 -2.89
N PHE A 18 -5.27 -5.93 -3.93
CA PHE A 18 -6.56 -6.02 -4.58
C PHE A 18 -7.62 -6.59 -3.64
N THR A 19 -7.35 -7.69 -2.93
CA THR A 19 -8.27 -8.26 -1.94
C THR A 19 -8.62 -7.25 -0.85
N VAL A 20 -7.63 -6.52 -0.34
CA VAL A 20 -7.87 -5.48 0.69
C VAL A 20 -8.71 -4.34 0.13
N ALA A 21 -8.43 -3.90 -1.11
CA ALA A 21 -9.17 -2.83 -1.76
C ALA A 21 -10.63 -3.24 -2.05
N GLU A 22 -10.85 -4.43 -2.59
CA GLU A 22 -12.19 -5.02 -2.79
C GLU A 22 -12.99 -5.10 -1.50
N PHE A 23 -12.37 -5.59 -0.41
CA PHE A 23 -13.03 -5.67 0.87
C PHE A 23 -13.45 -4.29 1.38
N PHE A 24 -12.60 -3.28 1.20
CA PHE A 24 -12.92 -1.90 1.56
C PHE A 24 -14.05 -1.33 0.69
N VAL A 25 -14.03 -1.57 -0.62
CA VAL A 25 -15.10 -1.15 -1.54
C VAL A 25 -16.44 -1.78 -1.14
N LEU A 26 -16.45 -3.09 -0.87
CA LEU A 26 -17.64 -3.81 -0.40
C LEU A 26 -18.14 -3.29 0.96
N PHE A 27 -17.23 -3.02 1.90
CA PHE A 27 -17.58 -2.46 3.20
C PHE A 27 -18.25 -1.09 3.06
N VAL A 28 -17.68 -0.21 2.24
CA VAL A 28 -18.25 1.11 1.93
C VAL A 28 -19.60 0.96 1.23
N ALA A 29 -19.69 0.12 0.19
CA ALA A 29 -20.94 -0.13 -0.53
C ALA A 29 -22.06 -0.62 0.40
N THR A 30 -21.74 -1.54 1.31
CA THR A 30 -22.67 -2.06 2.33
C THR A 30 -23.10 -0.95 3.29
N GLY A 31 -22.16 -0.13 3.76
CA GLY A 31 -22.44 0.98 4.69
C GLY A 31 -23.36 2.06 4.11
N PHE A 32 -23.32 2.26 2.79
CA PHE A 32 -24.20 3.19 2.08
C PHE A 32 -25.42 2.53 1.42
N SER A 33 -25.62 1.21 1.62
CA SER A 33 -26.70 0.43 0.98
C SER A 33 -26.68 0.49 -0.57
N GLU A 34 -25.50 0.68 -1.16
CA GLU A 34 -25.28 0.76 -2.61
C GLU A 34 -24.64 -0.54 -3.14
N LEU A 35 -25.32 -1.66 -2.95
CA LEU A 35 -24.81 -2.99 -3.31
C LEU A 35 -25.14 -3.42 -4.74
N ASP A 36 -26.12 -2.77 -5.36
CA ASP A 36 -26.53 -3.11 -6.73
C ASP A 36 -25.65 -2.35 -7.74
N PRO A 37 -24.90 -3.02 -8.63
CA PRO A 37 -24.06 -2.36 -9.62
C PRO A 37 -24.86 -1.59 -10.69
N GLU A 38 -26.14 -1.91 -10.90
CA GLU A 38 -27.01 -1.24 -11.87
C GLU A 38 -28.00 -0.26 -11.21
N ALA A 39 -28.44 -0.53 -9.97
CA ALA A 39 -29.36 0.34 -9.22
C ALA A 39 -28.69 1.22 -8.12
N GLY A 40 -27.44 0.95 -7.75
CA GLY A 40 -26.75 1.52 -6.60
C GLY A 40 -25.72 2.60 -6.93
N GLY A 41 -26.19 3.85 -6.98
CA GLY A 41 -25.40 5.06 -6.67
C GLY A 41 -23.95 5.17 -7.18
N GLY A 42 -23.14 5.94 -6.46
CA GLY A 42 -21.76 6.26 -6.84
C GLY A 42 -20.77 5.13 -6.57
N VAL A 43 -21.09 4.23 -5.65
CA VAL A 43 -20.21 3.15 -5.15
C VAL A 43 -20.48 1.83 -5.86
N GLY A 44 -21.73 1.51 -6.23
CA GLY A 44 -22.08 0.26 -6.92
C GLY A 44 -21.41 0.09 -8.29
N LYS A 45 -21.10 1.20 -8.98
CA LYS A 45 -20.31 1.20 -10.23
C LYS A 45 -18.91 0.60 -10.06
N TYR A 46 -18.34 0.67 -8.86
CA TYR A 46 -17.05 0.09 -8.54
C TYR A 46 -17.09 -1.43 -8.31
N LEU A 47 -18.28 -2.04 -8.24
CA LEU A 47 -18.49 -3.49 -8.18
C LEU A 47 -18.58 -4.13 -9.57
N SER A 48 -18.54 -3.32 -10.65
CA SER A 48 -18.50 -3.83 -12.01
C SER A 48 -17.16 -4.50 -12.34
N LEU A 49 -17.16 -5.49 -13.24
CA LEU A 49 -15.95 -6.17 -13.70
C LEU A 49 -14.91 -5.19 -14.27
N GLY A 50 -15.37 -4.14 -14.97
CA GLY A 50 -14.51 -3.10 -15.51
C GLY A 50 -13.82 -2.28 -14.41
N ALA A 51 -14.54 -1.91 -13.36
CA ALA A 51 -13.96 -1.19 -12.23
C ALA A 51 -13.01 -2.07 -11.41
N ALA A 52 -13.36 -3.34 -11.19
CA ALA A 52 -12.48 -4.31 -10.54
C ALA A 52 -11.15 -4.48 -11.31
N ALA A 53 -11.19 -4.55 -12.64
CA ALA A 53 -9.98 -4.60 -13.47
C ALA A 53 -9.11 -3.33 -13.34
N LEU A 54 -9.72 -2.16 -13.23
CA LEU A 54 -9.00 -0.90 -13.00
C LEU A 54 -8.37 -0.85 -11.61
N ILE A 55 -9.09 -1.27 -10.57
CA ILE A 55 -8.56 -1.36 -9.21
C ILE A 55 -7.36 -2.33 -9.19
N PHE A 56 -7.50 -3.49 -9.83
CA PHE A 56 -6.40 -4.46 -9.95
C PHE A 56 -5.18 -3.86 -10.67
N LEU A 57 -5.39 -3.12 -11.76
CA LEU A 57 -4.31 -2.42 -12.46
C LEU A 57 -3.61 -1.40 -11.54
N GLY A 58 -4.36 -0.65 -10.75
CA GLY A 58 -3.81 0.25 -9.74
C GLY A 58 -2.96 -0.48 -8.70
N CYS A 59 -3.45 -1.61 -8.17
CA CYS A 59 -2.73 -2.46 -7.22
C CYS A 59 -1.45 -3.04 -7.84
N PHE A 60 -1.49 -3.42 -9.11
CA PHE A 60 -0.32 -3.92 -9.84
C PHE A 60 0.75 -2.84 -10.03
N LEU A 61 0.34 -1.63 -10.44
CA LEU A 61 1.26 -0.48 -10.56
C LEU A 61 1.87 -0.09 -9.21
N LEU A 62 1.08 -0.12 -8.13
CA LEU A 62 1.56 0.13 -6.78
C LEU A 62 2.61 -0.91 -6.34
N SER A 63 2.34 -2.19 -6.62
CA SER A 63 3.27 -3.29 -6.37
C SER A 63 4.59 -3.14 -7.14
N LEU A 64 4.53 -2.70 -8.40
CA LEU A 64 5.73 -2.35 -9.18
C LEU A 64 6.49 -1.18 -8.56
N LEU A 65 5.78 -0.13 -8.17
CA LEU A 65 6.37 1.06 -7.56
C LEU A 65 7.02 0.75 -6.21
N ASN A 66 6.60 -0.27 -5.48
CA ASN A 66 7.28 -0.71 -4.25
C ASN A 66 8.72 -1.19 -4.49
N LEU A 67 9.10 -1.50 -5.73
CA LEU A 67 10.50 -1.77 -6.07
C LEU A 67 11.40 -0.55 -5.89
N THR A 68 10.87 0.68 -5.91
CA THR A 68 11.66 1.90 -5.65
C THR A 68 12.30 1.89 -4.26
N PHE A 69 11.67 1.27 -3.27
CA PHE A 69 12.25 1.13 -1.93
C PHE A 69 13.46 0.20 -1.87
N ARG A 70 13.73 -0.57 -2.93
CA ARG A 70 14.92 -1.43 -3.05
C ARG A 70 16.09 -0.76 -3.77
N LEU A 71 15.89 0.44 -4.32
CA LEU A 71 16.96 1.21 -4.95
C LEU A 71 17.90 1.74 -3.87
N ASP A 72 19.19 1.84 -4.19
CA ASP A 72 20.19 2.37 -3.28
C ASP A 72 20.20 3.91 -3.30
N LEU A 73 19.11 4.49 -2.79
CA LEU A 73 18.89 5.95 -2.73
C LEU A 73 18.65 6.38 -1.28
N SER A 74 18.72 7.67 -1.00
CA SER A 74 18.31 8.18 0.32
C SER A 74 16.82 7.91 0.58
N SER A 75 16.43 7.71 1.84
CA SER A 75 15.03 7.40 2.20
C SER A 75 14.05 8.44 1.68
N SER A 76 14.38 9.73 1.80
CA SER A 76 13.56 10.84 1.31
C SER A 76 13.37 10.79 -0.20
N LEU A 77 14.43 10.44 -0.95
CA LEU A 77 14.36 10.33 -2.41
C LEU A 77 13.53 9.11 -2.84
N ARG A 78 13.63 7.97 -2.14
CA ARG A 78 12.77 6.81 -2.39
C ARG A 78 11.30 7.16 -2.19
N VAL A 79 10.97 7.83 -1.09
CA VAL A 79 9.62 8.30 -0.80
C VAL A 79 9.12 9.26 -1.88
N LEU A 80 9.94 10.23 -2.29
CA LEU A 80 9.57 11.20 -3.33
C LEU A 80 9.27 10.51 -4.66
N ILE A 81 10.15 9.62 -5.12
CA ILE A 81 9.94 8.86 -6.37
C ILE A 81 8.70 7.99 -6.26
N HIS A 82 8.50 7.32 -5.11
CA HIS A 82 7.32 6.51 -4.86
C HIS A 82 6.04 7.37 -4.88
N PHE A 83 6.05 8.54 -4.27
CA PHE A 83 4.92 9.48 -4.28
C PHE A 83 4.58 9.96 -5.69
N ILE A 84 5.58 10.39 -6.47
CA ILE A 84 5.37 10.83 -7.86
C ILE A 84 4.81 9.68 -8.69
N GLY A 85 5.43 8.50 -8.60
CA GLY A 85 5.00 7.33 -9.37
C GLY A 85 3.58 6.88 -9.00
N THR A 86 3.24 6.88 -7.72
CA THR A 86 1.88 6.50 -7.25
C THR A 86 0.85 7.55 -7.64
N THR A 87 1.21 8.83 -7.65
CA THR A 87 0.33 9.91 -8.14
C THR A 87 0.02 9.74 -9.62
N VAL A 88 1.03 9.42 -10.44
CA VAL A 88 0.84 9.16 -11.88
C VAL A 88 -0.02 7.92 -12.09
N ALA A 89 0.28 6.82 -11.39
CA ALA A 89 -0.51 5.59 -11.48
C ALA A 89 -1.97 5.80 -11.08
N TYR A 90 -2.21 6.52 -9.97
CA TYR A 90 -3.54 6.86 -9.51
C TYR A 90 -4.30 7.72 -10.54
N SER A 91 -3.64 8.75 -11.07
CA SER A 91 -4.24 9.62 -12.08
C SER A 91 -4.61 8.86 -13.35
N LEU A 92 -3.74 7.96 -13.81
CA LEU A 92 -4.03 7.12 -14.97
C LEU A 92 -5.27 6.24 -14.73
N VAL A 93 -5.29 5.51 -13.62
CA VAL A 93 -6.33 4.52 -13.31
C VAL A 93 -7.68 5.14 -12.99
N PHE A 94 -7.69 6.23 -12.22
CA PHE A 94 -8.93 6.80 -11.68
C PHE A 94 -9.39 8.08 -12.38
N ILE A 95 -8.58 8.69 -13.25
CA ILE A 95 -8.96 9.94 -13.94
C ILE A 95 -8.92 9.74 -15.45
N VAL A 96 -7.77 9.30 -15.99
CA VAL A 96 -7.56 9.23 -17.44
C VAL A 96 -8.36 8.10 -18.08
N ILE A 97 -8.19 6.86 -17.61
CA ILE A 97 -8.86 5.69 -18.22
C ILE A 97 -10.39 5.78 -18.13
N PRO A 98 -10.99 6.18 -17.00
CA PRO A 98 -12.45 6.31 -16.91
C PRO A 98 -12.98 7.60 -17.57
N GLY A 99 -12.10 8.46 -18.12
CA GLY A 99 -12.50 9.65 -18.86
C GLY A 99 -13.07 10.80 -18.01
N VAL A 100 -12.69 10.91 -16.74
CA VAL A 100 -13.27 11.89 -15.78
C VAL A 100 -12.58 13.25 -15.84
N TYR A 101 -11.95 13.58 -16.95
CA TYR A 101 -11.21 14.84 -17.13
C TYR A 101 -12.10 16.06 -17.35
N ASN A 102 -13.41 15.87 -17.55
CA ASN A 102 -14.36 16.94 -17.84
C ASN A 102 -14.85 17.72 -16.60
N ASP A 103 -14.54 17.22 -15.39
CA ASP A 103 -14.91 17.87 -14.13
C ASP A 103 -13.66 18.12 -13.29
N PHE A 104 -13.17 19.36 -13.35
CA PHE A 104 -12.01 19.79 -12.57
C PHE A 104 -12.23 19.66 -11.06
N GLY A 105 -13.46 19.88 -10.57
CA GLY A 105 -13.78 19.74 -9.14
C GLY A 105 -13.61 18.29 -8.69
N ALA A 106 -14.13 17.34 -9.47
CA ALA A 106 -13.96 15.91 -9.19
C ALA A 106 -12.50 15.46 -9.23
N ILE A 107 -11.68 16.02 -10.12
CA ILE A 107 -10.22 15.76 -10.19
C ILE A 107 -9.53 16.22 -8.90
N PHE A 108 -9.79 17.45 -8.45
CA PHE A 108 -9.21 17.99 -7.23
C PHE A 108 -9.59 17.17 -6.00
N VAL A 109 -10.86 16.77 -5.88
CA VAL A 109 -11.32 15.92 -4.78
C VAL A 109 -10.62 14.57 -4.80
N ARG A 110 -10.51 13.91 -5.95
CA ARG A 110 -9.83 12.61 -6.08
C ARG A 110 -8.35 12.69 -5.72
N LEU A 111 -7.65 13.70 -6.24
CA LEU A 111 -6.24 13.91 -5.92
C LEU A 111 -6.04 14.29 -4.45
N GLY A 112 -6.91 15.11 -3.88
CA GLY A 112 -6.88 15.48 -2.46
C GLY A 112 -7.05 14.26 -1.55
N VAL A 113 -8.06 13.42 -1.83
CA VAL A 113 -8.28 12.15 -1.11
C VAL A 113 -7.06 11.24 -1.24
N PHE A 114 -6.48 11.12 -2.44
CA PHE A 114 -5.26 10.33 -2.65
C PHE A 114 -4.09 10.83 -1.78
N VAL A 115 -3.85 12.15 -1.73
CA VAL A 115 -2.77 12.73 -0.92
C VAL A 115 -2.98 12.42 0.56
N ILE A 116 -4.22 12.51 1.06
CA ILE A 116 -4.54 12.17 2.45
C ILE A 116 -4.27 10.69 2.73
N ILE A 117 -4.74 9.78 1.86
CA ILE A 117 -4.52 8.34 2.01
C ILE A 117 -3.01 8.02 2.01
N TYR A 118 -2.25 8.63 1.10
CA TYR A 118 -0.81 8.44 1.02
C TYR A 118 -0.10 8.94 2.29
N ALA A 119 -0.47 10.12 2.78
CA ALA A 119 0.10 10.69 4.01
C ALA A 119 -0.18 9.81 5.24
N VAL A 120 -1.40 9.30 5.37
CA VAL A 120 -1.78 8.36 6.43
C VAL A 120 -0.97 7.06 6.32
N GLY A 121 -0.85 6.49 5.12
CA GLY A 121 -0.05 5.29 4.89
C GLY A 121 1.43 5.49 5.25
N LEU A 122 2.00 6.64 4.90
CA LEU A 122 3.37 7.00 5.25
C LEU A 122 3.54 7.15 6.77
N LEU A 123 2.60 7.82 7.44
CA LEU A 123 2.61 7.97 8.90
C LEU A 123 2.60 6.61 9.60
N ILE A 124 1.70 5.70 9.20
CA ILE A 124 1.65 4.33 9.73
C ILE A 124 2.98 3.61 9.47
N GLY A 125 3.55 3.75 8.28
CA GLY A 125 4.86 3.17 7.94
C GLY A 125 5.99 3.67 8.85
N VAL A 126 6.02 4.96 9.15
CA VAL A 126 7.00 5.57 10.07
C VAL A 126 6.80 5.04 11.50
N ILE A 127 5.56 4.93 11.98
CA ILE A 127 5.26 4.41 13.32
C ILE A 127 5.71 2.95 13.44
N VAL A 128 5.35 2.10 12.47
CA VAL A 128 5.71 0.67 12.47
C VAL A 128 7.22 0.46 12.39
N THR A 129 7.92 1.23 11.55
CA THR A 129 9.38 1.13 11.43
C THR A 129 10.11 1.63 12.68
N SER A 130 9.61 2.70 13.29
CA SER A 130 10.16 3.23 14.55
C SER A 130 9.96 2.24 15.69
N SER A 131 8.76 1.66 15.83
CA SER A 131 8.46 0.62 16.82
C SER A 131 9.35 -0.62 16.65
N LYS A 132 9.53 -1.11 15.42
CA LYS A 132 10.44 -2.25 15.14
C LYS A 132 11.89 -1.94 15.48
N ARG A 133 12.34 -0.70 15.21
CA ARG A 133 13.71 -0.27 15.53
C ARG A 133 13.92 -0.17 17.04
N ASN A 134 12.94 0.33 17.79
CA ASN A 134 12.99 0.37 19.25
C ASN A 134 13.04 -1.04 19.85
N HIS A 135 12.17 -1.96 19.43
CA HIS A 135 12.22 -3.34 19.91
C HIS A 135 13.56 -4.04 19.63
N ARG A 136 14.18 -3.74 18.48
CA ARG A 136 15.51 -4.28 18.18
C ARG A 136 16.58 -3.67 19.09
N ALA A 137 16.51 -2.37 19.38
CA ALA A 137 17.41 -1.72 20.32
C ALA A 137 17.27 -2.33 21.73
N ASP A 138 16.03 -2.51 22.20
CA ASP A 138 15.73 -3.11 23.50
C ASP A 138 16.25 -4.55 23.60
N SER A 139 16.12 -5.35 22.53
CA SER A 139 16.65 -6.72 22.50
C SER A 139 18.17 -6.76 22.57
N ILE A 140 18.86 -5.83 21.90
CA ILE A 140 20.32 -5.73 21.92
C ILE A 140 20.79 -5.26 23.29
N GLU A 141 20.09 -4.31 23.90
CA GLU A 141 20.40 -3.82 25.24
C GLU A 141 20.18 -4.92 26.29
N TYR A 142 19.09 -5.68 26.19
CA TYR A 142 18.82 -6.83 27.06
C TYR A 142 19.87 -7.95 26.91
N GLU A 143 20.27 -8.29 25.67
CA GLU A 143 21.38 -9.21 25.42
C GLU A 143 22.71 -8.69 25.98
N SER A 144 22.98 -7.38 25.90
CA SER A 144 24.20 -6.81 26.47
C SER A 144 24.24 -6.84 27.99
N GLN A 145 23.10 -6.67 28.66
CA GLN A 145 22.99 -6.62 30.12
C GLN A 145 22.87 -8.01 30.75
N PHE A 146 22.24 -8.96 30.05
CA PHE A 146 21.92 -10.28 30.60
C PHE A 146 22.52 -11.45 29.79
N GLY A 147 23.25 -11.19 28.71
CA GLY A 147 23.82 -12.23 27.83
C GLY A 147 24.75 -13.20 28.55
N GLU A 148 25.52 -12.74 29.54
CA GLU A 148 26.38 -13.62 30.36
C GLU A 148 25.59 -14.66 31.18
N PHE A 149 24.33 -14.37 31.53
CA PHE A 149 23.47 -15.32 32.27
C PHE A 149 22.93 -16.45 31.37
N PHE A 150 22.73 -16.17 30.09
CA PHE A 150 22.26 -17.16 29.12
C PHE A 150 23.41 -18.03 28.58
N ASP A 151 24.63 -17.48 28.45
CA ASP A 151 25.79 -18.22 27.95
C ASP A 151 26.34 -19.23 28.98
N LYS A 152 26.21 -18.95 30.29
CA LYS A 152 26.59 -19.89 31.36
C LYS A 152 25.72 -21.15 31.44
N LYS A 153 24.45 -21.07 31.02
CA LYS A 153 23.54 -22.23 31.04
C LYS A 153 23.84 -23.24 29.91
N ASN A 154 24.42 -22.77 28.80
CA ASN A 154 24.78 -23.61 27.65
C ASN A 154 26.17 -24.25 27.75
N ARG A 155 27.05 -23.79 28.65
CA ARG A 155 28.39 -24.37 28.84
C ARG A 155 28.47 -25.44 29.95
N ASN A 156 27.42 -25.56 30.76
CA ASN A 156 27.38 -26.46 31.93
C ASN A 156 26.31 -27.57 31.80
N GLY A 157 25.72 -27.76 30.61
CA GLY A 157 24.84 -28.89 30.28
C GLY A 157 25.50 -29.76 29.22
#